data_AF-A0AAZ3RHN6-F1
#
_entry.id   AF-A0AAZ3RHN6-F1
#
_cell.length_a   1.000
_cell.length_b   1.000
_cell.length_c   1.000
_cell.angle_alpha   90.00
_cell.angle_beta   90.00
_cell.angle_gamma   90.00
#
_symmetry.space_group_name_H-M   'P 1'
#
loop_
_entity.id
_entity.type
_entity.pdbx_description
1 polymer ?
#
loop_
_entity_poly.entity_id
_entity_poly.type
_entity_poly.pdbx_seq_one_letter_code
_entity_poly.pdbx_strand_id
1 'polypeptide(L)'
;RKLKVSGKTEKKLDDGEGSYSYRCQEFRQELYLPEGVNPETVTCSLAHDGKLHIQAPNNPLSGEEEVAERVVPINSSLDVKTPQFLSKTEGSITDTQKKQENTISKED
;
A
#
# COMPACT_ATOMS: atom_id res chain seq x y z
N ARG A 1 2.52 -22.50 4.99
CA ARG A 1 2.88 -23.52 3.97
C ARG A 1 4.31 -23.22 3.48
N LYS A 2 5.12 -24.22 3.09
CA LYS A 2 6.51 -24.01 2.63
C LYS A 2 6.65 -24.33 1.14
N LEU A 3 7.32 -23.44 0.41
CA LEU A 3 7.80 -23.66 -0.96
C LEU A 3 9.27 -24.05 -0.90
N LYS A 4 9.64 -25.15 -1.57
CA LYS A 4 11.01 -25.63 -1.68
C LYS A 4 11.51 -25.48 -3.11
N VAL A 5 12.64 -24.82 -3.26
CA VAL A 5 13.32 -24.62 -4.55
C VAL A 5 14.63 -25.38 -4.50
N SER A 6 14.89 -26.20 -5.50
CA SER A 6 16.16 -26.91 -5.63
C SER A 6 16.67 -26.88 -7.07
N GLY A 7 17.98 -26.66 -7.23
CA GLY A 7 18.67 -26.71 -8.51
C GLY A 7 19.92 -27.56 -8.41
N LYS A 8 20.26 -28.27 -9.48
CA LYS A 8 21.52 -29.00 -9.63
C LYS A 8 22.15 -28.64 -10.96
N THR A 9 23.47 -28.49 -10.97
CA THR A 9 24.24 -28.25 -12.19
C THR A 9 25.51 -29.07 -12.14
N GLU A 10 25.79 -29.77 -13.23
CA GLU A 10 27.04 -30.48 -13.45
C GLU A 10 27.76 -29.88 -14.65
N LYS A 11 29.06 -29.63 -14.52
CA LYS A 11 29.91 -29.17 -15.61
C LYS A 11 31.08 -30.13 -15.75
N LYS A 12 31.23 -30.71 -16.94
CA LYS A 12 32.42 -31.45 -17.34
C LYS A 12 33.49 -30.45 -17.79
N LEU A 13 34.70 -30.62 -17.27
CA LEU A 13 35.87 -29.83 -17.59
C LEU A 13 36.88 -30.77 -18.23
N ASP A 14 37.26 -30.46 -19.46
CA ASP A 14 38.33 -31.14 -20.20
C ASP A 14 39.60 -30.31 -20.07
N ASP A 15 40.71 -30.94 -19.65
CA ASP A 15 41.99 -30.28 -19.52
C ASP A 15 42.85 -30.34 -20.80
N GLY A 16 42.38 -31.03 -21.84
CA GLY A 16 43.09 -31.20 -23.11
C GLY A 16 44.27 -32.17 -23.04
N GLU A 17 44.60 -32.71 -21.87
CA GLU A 17 45.61 -33.77 -21.66
C GLU A 17 44.98 -35.17 -21.59
N GLY A 18 43.71 -35.28 -21.99
CA GLY A 18 42.97 -36.55 -21.98
C GLY A 18 42.36 -36.90 -20.62
N SER A 19 42.37 -35.96 -19.67
CA SER A 19 41.78 -36.10 -18.36
C SER A 19 40.52 -35.23 -18.24
N TYR A 20 39.57 -35.68 -17.43
CA TYR A 20 38.31 -34.98 -17.23
C TYR A 20 38.03 -34.80 -15.74
N SER A 21 37.59 -33.60 -15.36
CA SER A 21 37.03 -33.34 -14.04
C SER A 21 35.58 -32.90 -14.13
N TYR A 22 34.84 -33.06 -13.03
CA TYR A 22 33.43 -32.69 -12.95
C TYR A 22 33.22 -31.73 -11.80
N ARG A 23 32.47 -30.66 -12.04
CA ARG A 23 32.01 -29.74 -11.00
C ARG A 23 30.52 -29.86 -10.84
N CYS A 24 30.09 -30.35 -9.69
CA CYS A 24 28.68 -30.42 -9.31
C CYS A 24 28.35 -29.30 -8.33
N GLN A 25 27.29 -28.54 -8.60
CA GLN A 25 26.76 -27.52 -7.69
C GLN A 25 25.29 -27.81 -7.40
N GLU A 26 24.92 -27.69 -6.13
CA GLU A 26 23.54 -27.82 -5.68
C GLU A 26 23.10 -26.53 -4.99
N PHE A 27 21.85 -26.16 -5.22
CA PHE A 27 21.16 -25.07 -4.56
C PHE A 27 19.89 -25.60 -3.92
N ARG A 28 19.61 -25.17 -2.68
CA ARG A 28 18.38 -25.50 -1.95
C ARG A 28 17.93 -24.28 -1.17
N GLN A 29 16.69 -23.87 -1.36
CA GLN A 29 16.09 -22.76 -0.62
C GLN A 29 14.66 -23.11 -0.23
N GLU A 30 14.29 -22.75 0.99
CA GLU A 30 12.91 -22.85 1.48
C GLU A 30 12.37 -21.46 1.75
N LEU A 31 11.13 -21.24 1.36
CA LEU A 31 10.40 -19.98 1.54
C LEU A 31 9.03 -20.30 2.12
N TYR A 32 8.49 -19.42 2.96
CA TYR A 32 7.10 -19.53 3.37
C TYR A 32 6.22 -18.86 2.32
N LEU A 33 5.13 -19.54 1.94
CA LEU A 33 4.09 -18.90 1.13
C LEU A 33 3.27 -17.96 2.03
N PRO A 34 2.91 -16.76 1.56
CA PRO A 34 1.99 -15.87 2.27
C PRO A 34 0.64 -16.55 2.55
N GLU A 35 -0.08 -16.02 3.54
CA GLU A 35 -1.44 -16.44 3.84
C GLU A 35 -2.38 -16.12 2.67
N GLY A 36 -3.40 -16.96 2.44
CA GLY A 36 -4.32 -16.81 1.31
C GLY A 36 -3.81 -17.28 -0.05
N VAL A 37 -2.50 -17.54 -0.20
CA VAL A 37 -1.95 -18.08 -1.46
C VAL A 37 -2.35 -19.54 -1.64
N ASN A 38 -2.98 -19.84 -2.79
CA ASN A 38 -3.24 -21.21 -3.23
C ASN A 38 -1.96 -21.83 -3.82
N PRO A 39 -1.40 -22.91 -3.23
CA PRO A 39 -0.17 -23.55 -3.71
C PRO A 39 -0.26 -24.02 -5.15
N GLU A 40 -1.43 -24.48 -5.57
CA GLU A 40 -1.67 -24.99 -6.94
C GLU A 40 -1.62 -23.88 -7.99
N THR A 41 -1.67 -22.61 -7.57
CA THR A 41 -1.57 -21.45 -8.47
C THR A 41 -0.17 -20.84 -8.51
N VAL A 42 0.79 -21.38 -7.76
CA VAL A 42 2.18 -20.93 -7.79
C VAL A 42 2.82 -21.39 -9.10
N THR A 43 3.44 -20.45 -9.80
CA THR A 43 4.14 -20.67 -11.06
C THR A 43 5.59 -20.19 -10.94
N CYS A 44 6.45 -20.67 -11.83
CA CYS A 44 7.82 -20.19 -11.91
C CYS A 44 8.32 -20.08 -13.35
N SER A 45 9.27 -19.19 -13.58
CA SER A 45 9.96 -19.03 -14.86
C SER A 45 11.39 -18.56 -14.64
N LEU A 46 12.30 -18.95 -15.52
CA LEU A 46 13.67 -18.45 -15.50
C LEU A 46 13.73 -17.17 -16.34
N ALA A 47 14.02 -16.04 -15.70
CA ALA A 47 14.18 -14.77 -16.38
C ALA A 47 15.53 -14.69 -17.12
N HIS A 48 15.64 -13.75 -18.07
CA HIS A 48 16.84 -13.53 -18.87
C HIS A 48 18.06 -13.08 -18.03
N ASP A 49 17.82 -12.54 -16.83
CA ASP A 49 18.86 -12.17 -15.86
C ASP A 49 19.43 -13.38 -15.09
N GLY A 50 18.96 -14.58 -15.40
CA GLY A 50 19.39 -15.83 -14.76
C GLY A 50 18.74 -16.12 -13.42
N LYS A 51 17.72 -15.35 -13.01
CA LYS A 51 17.00 -15.59 -11.75
C LYS A 51 15.71 -16.36 -11.97
N LEU A 52 15.43 -17.30 -11.06
CA LEU A 52 14.16 -17.99 -11.02
C LEU A 52 13.11 -17.07 -10.39
N HIS A 53 12.14 -16.65 -11.19
CA HIS A 53 10.98 -15.90 -10.73
C HIS A 53 9.91 -16.88 -10.27
N ILE A 54 9.35 -16.64 -9.09
CA ILE A 54 8.29 -17.43 -8.49
C ILE A 54 7.14 -16.48 -8.22
N GLN A 55 5.97 -16.78 -8.78
CA GLN A 55 4.82 -15.88 -8.77
C GLN A 55 3.55 -16.66 -8.50
N ALA A 56 2.58 -16.02 -7.85
CA ALA A 56 1.23 -16.53 -7.71
C ALA A 56 0.26 -15.35 -7.86
N PRO A 57 -0.95 -15.57 -8.38
CA PRO A 57 -1.99 -14.56 -8.37
C PRO A 57 -2.21 -14.07 -6.94
N ASN A 58 -2.22 -12.75 -6.75
CA ASN A 58 -2.68 -12.19 -5.50
C ASN A 58 -4.20 -12.28 -5.51
N ASN A 59 -4.75 -13.35 -4.92
CA ASN A 59 -6.16 -13.37 -4.59
C ASN A 59 -6.28 -12.60 -3.27
N PRO A 60 -6.65 -11.30 -3.26
CA PRO A 60 -7.11 -10.72 -2.01
C PRO A 60 -8.16 -11.69 -1.53
N LEU A 61 -8.00 -12.14 -0.28
CA LEU A 61 -8.86 -13.14 0.34
C LEU A 61 -10.26 -12.97 -0.23
N SER A 62 -10.82 -14.04 -0.80
CA SER A 62 -12.25 -14.15 -1.00
C SER A 62 -12.89 -14.12 0.40
N GLY A 63 -12.79 -12.97 1.07
CA GLY A 63 -13.80 -12.50 1.97
C GLY A 63 -14.94 -12.19 1.03
N GLU A 64 -15.82 -13.16 0.89
CA GLU A 64 -17.16 -13.04 0.33
C GLU A 64 -18.04 -12.12 1.21
N GLU A 65 -17.44 -11.25 2.02
CA GLU A 65 -18.06 -10.02 2.45
C GLU A 65 -17.57 -8.99 1.45
N GLU A 66 -18.38 -8.78 0.41
CA GLU A 66 -18.42 -7.52 -0.32
C GLU A 66 -18.24 -6.41 0.71
N VAL A 67 -17.02 -5.86 0.82
CA VAL A 67 -16.74 -4.77 1.74
C VAL A 67 -17.45 -3.59 1.12
N ALA A 68 -18.75 -3.46 1.43
CA ALA A 68 -19.47 -2.23 1.27
C ALA A 68 -18.55 -1.14 1.83
N GLU A 69 -18.15 -0.19 0.99
CA GLU A 69 -17.32 0.92 1.43
C GLU A 69 -17.93 1.49 2.72
N ARG A 70 -17.22 1.34 3.85
CA ARG A 70 -17.70 1.85 5.13
C ARG A 70 -17.18 3.27 5.25
N VAL A 71 -18.10 4.23 5.33
CA VAL A 71 -17.76 5.61 5.66
C VAL A 71 -17.24 5.64 7.10
N VAL A 72 -15.95 5.96 7.27
CA VAL A 72 -15.33 6.14 8.58
C VAL A 72 -15.30 7.64 8.89
N PRO A 73 -16.04 8.13 9.90
CA PRO A 73 -16.05 9.54 10.23
C PRO A 73 -14.68 9.99 10.77
N ILE A 74 -14.12 11.04 10.17
CA ILE A 74 -12.90 11.71 10.66
C ILE A 74 -13.30 12.98 11.39
N ASN A 75 -13.13 12.98 12.71
CA ASN A 75 -13.48 14.10 13.58
C ASN A 75 -12.29 15.08 13.60
N SER A 76 -12.33 16.13 12.79
CA SER A 76 -11.33 17.21 12.83
C SER A 76 -11.81 18.33 13.75
N SER A 77 -11.54 18.21 15.06
CA SER A 77 -11.72 19.34 15.97
C SER A 77 -10.59 20.35 15.74
N LEU A 78 -10.90 21.49 15.12
CA LEU A 78 -10.00 22.64 15.03
C LEU A 78 -9.95 23.31 16.41
N ASP A 79 -8.99 22.94 17.25
CA ASP A 79 -8.71 23.68 18.49
C ASP A 79 -7.97 24.98 18.15
N VAL A 80 -8.70 25.96 17.59
CA VAL A 80 -8.21 27.34 17.47
C VAL A 80 -8.49 28.05 18.79
N LYS A 81 -7.52 27.96 19.71
CA LYS A 81 -7.52 28.68 20.96
C LYS A 81 -7.34 30.18 20.70
N THR A 82 -8.44 30.93 20.76
CA THR A 82 -8.41 32.41 20.79
C THR A 82 -8.73 32.86 22.22
N PRO A 83 -7.86 33.58 22.93
CA PRO A 83 -8.19 34.11 24.25
C PRO A 83 -8.63 35.58 24.14
N GLN A 84 -9.76 35.95 24.76
CA GLN A 84 -9.80 36.97 25.83
C GLN A 84 -11.22 37.38 26.27
N PHE A 85 -11.38 37.26 27.59
CA PHE A 85 -12.01 38.17 28.55
C PHE A 85 -13.53 38.47 28.54
N LEU A 86 -14.10 38.23 29.71
CA LEU A 86 -15.49 38.47 30.11
C LEU A 86 -15.90 39.95 30.04
N SER A 87 -17.14 40.19 29.58
CA SER A 87 -18.00 41.21 30.19
C SER A 87 -19.47 40.80 30.10
N LYS A 88 -20.11 40.68 31.27
CA LYS A 88 -21.56 40.54 31.45
C LYS A 88 -22.28 41.80 31.00
N THR A 89 -23.54 41.71 30.57
CA THR A 89 -24.68 42.56 31.00
C THR A 89 -25.96 42.04 30.35
N GLU A 90 -26.90 41.61 31.17
CA GLU A 90 -28.31 41.44 30.81
C GLU A 90 -28.98 42.81 30.65
N GLY A 91 -29.93 42.90 29.72
CA GLY A 91 -31.06 43.81 29.86
C GLY A 91 -31.34 44.76 28.69
N SER A 92 -32.49 44.50 28.07
CA SER A 92 -33.54 45.51 27.81
C SER A 92 -33.59 46.24 26.45
N ILE A 93 -34.71 45.95 25.77
CA ILE A 93 -35.67 46.79 25.02
C ILE A 93 -35.29 47.60 23.75
N THR A 94 -35.93 47.14 22.66
CA THR A 94 -36.73 47.82 21.61
C THR A 94 -36.24 49.04 20.81
N ASP A 95 -36.67 49.00 19.54
CA ASP A 95 -37.05 50.07 18.60
C ASP A 95 -36.07 50.50 17.48
N THR A 96 -36.43 50.02 16.28
CA THR A 96 -36.81 50.80 15.09
C THR A 96 -35.84 51.77 14.41
N GLN A 97 -35.48 51.37 13.18
CA GLN A 97 -35.35 52.12 11.92
C GLN A 97 -34.61 53.48 11.87
N LYS A 98 -33.60 53.56 10.98
CA LYS A 98 -33.43 54.62 9.95
C LYS A 98 -32.29 54.23 9.00
N LYS A 99 -32.54 53.87 7.74
CA LYS A 99 -32.62 54.69 6.50
C LYS A 99 -31.30 55.39 6.10
N GLN A 100 -31.00 55.26 4.79
CA GLN A 100 -30.20 56.13 3.88
C GLN A 100 -28.76 55.70 3.61
N GLU A 101 -28.50 55.18 2.39
CA GLU A 101 -28.05 55.89 1.16
C GLU A 101 -26.51 56.05 1.22
N ASN A 102 -25.69 55.90 0.18
CA ASN A 102 -25.90 55.93 -1.26
C ASN A 102 -24.59 55.47 -1.98
N THR A 103 -24.68 55.29 -3.31
CA THR A 103 -23.63 55.47 -4.37
C THR A 103 -22.36 54.60 -4.34
N ILE A 104 -22.07 53.69 -5.29
CA ILE A 104 -21.90 53.69 -6.78
C ILE A 104 -20.56 54.25 -7.29
N SER A 105 -19.96 53.48 -8.21
CA SER A 105 -18.87 53.70 -9.21
C SER A 105 -17.86 52.55 -9.08
N LYS A 106 -17.76 51.52 -9.94
CA LYS A 106 -17.65 51.34 -11.40
C LYS A 106 -16.40 51.94 -12.05
N GLU A 107 -15.69 51.03 -12.73
CA GLU A 107 -14.68 51.18 -13.80
C GLU A 107 -13.31 51.73 -13.34
N ASP A 108 -12.17 51.25 -13.84
CA ASP A 108 -11.83 50.65 -15.15
C ASP A 108 -11.34 49.19 -15.11
#